data_AF-A0A7Z8QBG6-F1
#
_entry.id   AF-A0A7Z8QBG6-F1
#
_cell.length_a   1.000
_cell.length_b   1.000
_cell.length_c   1.000
_cell.angle_alpha   90.00
_cell.angle_beta   90.00
_cell.angle_gamma   90.00
#
_symmetry.space_group_name_H-M   'P 1'
#
loop_
_entity.id
_entity.type
_entity.pdbx_description
1 polymer ?
#
loop_
_entity_poly.entity_id
_entity_poly.type
_entity_poly.pdbx_seq_one_letter_code
_entity_poly.pdbx_strand_id
1 'polypeptide(L)'
;KKLSKSNFIACEWHFDKATENHHGYEGVMESLSIAAREKEKLGESEQAEILNLLSNATSMYLSAEDINQPFKPFWKISNLPFLTPDSFTQDALVFFEEILPVVDNMWLKARLADLLWLCKKKGNVDHAKIAVNAYISHSIDSGNWHIDVSDCFHRDIILCKKINYKDGSKEIKNKLYTSFQKDSPMCRSLAQLLLLNELDIKSNCRVNIVNRLITLGQKLSESGDYLGSIDYFDLAEKEQKNEDESEGLNCLLF
;
A
#
# COMPACT_ATOMS: atom_id res chain seq x y z
N LYS A 1 23.42 12.15 -19.21
CA LYS A 1 23.11 10.76 -18.80
C LYS A 1 21.65 10.51 -19.16
N LYS A 2 21.35 9.43 -19.89
CA LYS A 2 20.00 9.16 -20.44
C LYS A 2 18.92 9.18 -19.35
N LEU A 3 19.20 8.51 -18.23
CA LEU A 3 18.43 8.59 -16.99
C LEU A 3 19.08 9.64 -16.06
N SER A 4 18.43 10.78 -15.88
CA SER A 4 18.89 11.86 -14.99
C SER A 4 17.72 12.68 -14.45
N LYS A 5 17.92 13.29 -13.27
CA LYS A 5 16.92 14.16 -12.64
C LYS A 5 16.54 15.35 -13.52
N SER A 6 17.49 15.94 -14.25
CA SER A 6 17.21 17.04 -15.17
C SER A 6 16.26 16.61 -16.29
N ASN A 7 16.45 15.41 -16.84
CA ASN A 7 15.56 14.88 -17.87
C ASN A 7 14.18 14.53 -17.31
N PHE A 8 14.10 14.01 -16.08
CA PHE A 8 12.81 13.80 -15.40
C PHE A 8 12.04 15.10 -15.21
N ILE A 9 12.71 16.17 -14.73
CA ILE A 9 12.08 17.48 -14.57
C ILE A 9 11.60 18.02 -15.93
N ALA A 10 12.40 17.84 -16.98
CA ALA A 10 12.03 18.25 -18.35
C ALA A 10 10.89 17.42 -18.96
N CYS A 11 10.50 16.28 -18.35
CA CYS A 11 9.30 15.58 -18.76
C CYS A 11 8.02 16.38 -18.45
N GLU A 12 8.08 17.30 -17.47
CA GLU A 12 6.93 18.11 -17.01
C GLU A 12 5.69 17.24 -16.70
N TRP A 13 5.92 16.03 -16.18
CA TRP A 13 4.85 15.10 -15.88
C TRP A 13 4.11 15.51 -14.61
N HIS A 14 2.80 15.62 -14.73
CA HIS A 14 1.88 15.87 -13.63
C HIS A 14 0.75 14.83 -13.65
N PHE A 15 0.31 14.44 -12.47
CA PHE A 15 -0.79 13.49 -12.31
C PHE A 15 -2.10 14.22 -12.04
N ASP A 16 -2.85 14.51 -13.10
CA ASP A 16 -4.15 15.13 -13.00
C ASP A 16 -5.21 14.10 -12.58
N LYS A 17 -5.67 14.19 -11.33
CA LYS A 17 -6.76 13.39 -10.76
C LYS A 17 -8.14 13.65 -11.41
N ALA A 18 -8.22 14.47 -12.46
CA ALA A 18 -9.45 15.07 -12.96
C ALA A 18 -10.42 14.09 -13.66
N THR A 19 -10.19 12.79 -13.58
CA THR A 19 -11.11 11.77 -14.07
C THR A 19 -11.56 10.93 -12.88
N GLU A 20 -12.86 10.88 -12.65
CA GLU A 20 -13.55 10.26 -11.51
C GLU A 20 -13.25 8.75 -11.31
N ASN A 21 -12.37 8.16 -12.14
CA ASN A 21 -12.12 6.72 -12.23
C ASN A 21 -10.64 6.30 -12.14
N HIS A 22 -9.66 7.20 -12.00
CA HIS A 22 -8.24 6.82 -11.92
C HIS A 22 -7.69 6.94 -10.50
N HIS A 23 -8.06 5.99 -9.65
CA HIS A 23 -7.48 5.82 -8.32
C HIS A 23 -6.36 4.78 -8.34
N GLY A 24 -5.44 4.87 -7.39
CA GLY A 24 -4.39 3.87 -7.22
C GLY A 24 -3.28 3.89 -8.26
N TYR A 25 -2.58 2.77 -8.36
CA TYR A 25 -1.39 2.58 -9.18
C TYR A 25 -1.70 2.40 -10.66
N GLU A 26 -2.87 1.85 -11.00
CA GLU A 26 -3.32 1.73 -12.39
C GLU A 26 -3.41 3.11 -13.06
N GLY A 27 -4.04 4.08 -12.38
CA GLY A 27 -4.14 5.45 -12.88
C GLY A 27 -2.76 6.09 -13.09
N VAL A 28 -1.85 5.93 -12.13
CA VAL A 28 -0.48 6.49 -12.24
C VAL A 28 0.28 5.85 -13.41
N MET A 29 0.21 4.53 -13.55
CA MET A 29 0.81 3.79 -14.65
C MET A 29 0.28 4.25 -16.01
N GLU A 30 -1.04 4.39 -16.14
CA GLU A 30 -1.66 4.84 -17.38
C GLU A 30 -1.24 6.27 -17.74
N SER A 31 -1.29 7.19 -16.77
CA SER A 31 -0.85 8.58 -16.96
C SER A 31 0.60 8.68 -17.43
N LEU A 32 1.51 7.92 -16.81
CA LEU A 32 2.92 7.85 -17.22
C LEU A 32 3.07 7.29 -18.62
N SER A 33 2.30 6.25 -18.96
CA SER A 33 2.32 5.62 -20.29
C SER A 33 1.81 6.55 -21.39
N ILE A 34 0.76 7.34 -21.11
CA ILE A 34 0.24 8.35 -22.03
C ILE A 34 1.29 9.43 -22.27
N ALA A 35 1.85 10.00 -21.20
CA ALA A 35 2.89 11.01 -21.30
C ALA A 35 4.12 10.49 -22.07
N ALA A 36 4.52 9.23 -21.86
CA ALA A 36 5.62 8.61 -22.60
C ALA A 36 5.36 8.60 -24.12
N ARG A 37 4.15 8.21 -24.54
CA ARG A 37 3.74 8.18 -25.96
C ARG A 37 3.70 9.58 -26.56
N GLU A 38 3.31 10.60 -25.80
CA GLU A 38 3.32 11.99 -26.26
C GLU A 38 4.74 12.48 -26.51
N LYS A 39 5.66 12.22 -25.57
CA LYS A 39 7.09 12.52 -25.73
C LYS A 39 7.70 11.80 -26.92
N GLU A 40 7.32 10.54 -27.16
CA GLU A 40 7.76 9.79 -28.34
C GLU A 40 7.29 10.44 -29.66
N LYS A 41 6.03 10.89 -29.74
CA LYS A 41 5.50 11.60 -30.92
C LYS A 41 6.22 12.93 -31.18
N LEU A 42 6.72 13.58 -30.13
CA LEU A 42 7.51 14.81 -30.23
C LEU A 42 9.00 14.56 -30.56
N GLY A 43 9.44 13.30 -30.67
CA GLY A 43 10.84 12.94 -30.91
C GLY A 43 11.72 13.04 -29.66
N GLU A 44 11.13 13.20 -28.47
CA GLU A 44 11.81 13.36 -27.18
C GLU A 44 12.10 11.98 -26.55
N SER A 45 12.88 11.14 -27.25
CA SER A 45 13.05 9.72 -26.90
C SER A 45 13.61 9.46 -25.50
N GLU A 46 14.47 10.35 -24.96
CA GLU A 46 15.00 10.20 -23.60
C GLU A 46 13.91 10.40 -22.53
N GLN A 47 13.03 11.36 -22.72
CA GLN A 47 11.92 11.64 -21.81
C GLN A 47 10.86 10.53 -21.88
N ALA A 48 10.57 10.06 -23.10
CA ALA A 48 9.69 8.92 -23.33
C ALA A 48 10.19 7.65 -22.60
N GLU A 49 11.49 7.37 -22.65
CA GLU A 49 12.07 6.22 -21.95
C GLU A 49 11.98 6.37 -20.42
N ILE A 50 12.25 7.56 -19.87
CA ILE A 50 12.10 7.82 -18.44
C ILE A 50 10.66 7.56 -18.00
N LEU A 51 9.68 8.08 -18.73
CA LEU A 51 8.26 7.92 -18.39
C LEU A 51 7.81 6.45 -18.50
N ASN A 52 8.26 5.73 -19.53
CA ASN A 52 8.02 4.29 -19.66
C ASN A 52 8.66 3.50 -18.50
N LEU A 53 9.88 3.85 -18.08
CA LEU A 53 10.53 3.20 -16.94
C LEU A 53 9.74 3.41 -15.63
N LEU A 54 9.21 4.62 -15.41
CA LEU A 54 8.39 4.92 -14.24
C LEU A 54 7.03 4.21 -14.31
N SER A 55 6.41 4.14 -15.49
CA SER A 55 5.18 3.36 -15.72
C SER A 55 5.38 1.89 -15.34
N ASN A 56 6.49 1.29 -15.81
CA ASN A 56 6.89 -0.07 -15.47
C ASN A 56 7.10 -0.28 -13.95
N ALA A 57 7.62 0.72 -13.24
CA ALA A 57 7.76 0.65 -11.78
C ALA A 57 6.39 0.60 -11.06
N THR A 58 5.39 1.27 -11.63
CA THR A 58 4.03 1.32 -11.07
C THR A 58 3.09 0.22 -11.56
N SER A 59 3.49 -0.59 -12.54
CA SER A 59 2.62 -1.61 -13.16
C SER A 59 2.47 -2.91 -12.35
N MET A 60 3.25 -3.09 -11.28
CA MET A 60 3.15 -4.27 -10.42
C MET A 60 2.07 -4.06 -9.34
N TYR A 61 1.21 -5.05 -9.12
CA TYR A 61 0.26 -4.98 -8.00
C TYR A 61 0.96 -5.29 -6.67
N LEU A 62 0.49 -4.65 -5.60
CA LEU A 62 0.99 -4.84 -4.25
C LEU A 62 0.21 -5.97 -3.57
N SER A 63 0.90 -7.02 -3.16
CA SER A 63 0.39 -8.14 -2.36
C SER A 63 1.07 -8.10 -1.00
N ALA A 64 0.53 -7.30 -0.09
CA ALA A 64 1.18 -7.00 1.19
C ALA A 64 1.35 -8.23 2.11
N GLU A 65 0.56 -9.29 1.89
CA GLU A 65 0.69 -10.58 2.59
C GLU A 65 2.04 -11.27 2.33
N ASP A 66 2.64 -11.05 1.15
CA ASP A 66 3.97 -11.57 0.84
C ASP A 66 5.04 -10.57 1.26
N ILE A 67 5.53 -10.74 2.49
CA ILE A 67 6.54 -9.85 3.10
C ILE A 67 7.82 -9.76 2.24
N ASN A 68 8.19 -10.87 1.58
CA ASN A 68 9.45 -11.00 0.86
C ASN A 68 9.31 -10.62 -0.63
N GLN A 69 8.15 -10.89 -1.24
CA GLN A 69 7.85 -10.56 -2.62
C GLN A 69 6.53 -9.77 -2.73
N PRO A 70 6.49 -8.53 -2.17
CA PRO A 70 5.27 -7.75 -2.08
C PRO A 70 4.79 -7.25 -3.45
N PHE A 71 5.64 -7.21 -4.47
CA PHE A 71 5.28 -6.73 -5.80
C PHE A 71 5.18 -7.89 -6.76
N LYS A 72 3.96 -8.13 -7.24
CA LYS A 72 3.64 -9.23 -8.13
C LYS A 72 3.29 -8.69 -9.53
N PRO A 73 3.62 -9.43 -10.60
CA PRO A 73 3.24 -9.04 -11.95
C PRO A 73 1.72 -8.94 -12.08
N PHE A 74 1.22 -7.87 -12.69
CA PHE A 74 -0.20 -7.76 -13.04
C PHE A 74 -0.56 -8.82 -14.10
N TRP A 75 -1.64 -9.58 -13.89
CA TRP A 75 -1.94 -10.79 -14.68
C TRP A 75 -2.62 -10.47 -16.03
N LYS A 76 -2.11 -11.10 -17.12
CA LYS A 76 -2.68 -11.24 -18.49
C LYS A 76 -3.17 -9.97 -19.23
N ILE A 77 -2.28 -9.01 -19.51
CA ILE A 77 -2.33 -8.33 -20.82
C ILE A 77 -1.21 -8.94 -21.67
N SER A 78 -1.60 -9.63 -22.75
CA SER A 78 -0.85 -10.67 -23.46
C SER A 78 0.47 -10.27 -24.15
N ASN A 79 1.03 -9.08 -23.92
CA ASN A 79 2.27 -8.63 -24.58
C ASN A 79 3.21 -7.79 -23.71
N LEU A 80 2.93 -7.58 -22.42
CA LEU A 80 3.86 -6.87 -21.53
C LEU A 80 4.83 -7.86 -20.88
N PRO A 81 6.14 -7.55 -20.78
CA PRO A 81 7.07 -8.35 -20.00
C PRO A 81 6.55 -8.51 -18.56
N PHE A 82 6.71 -9.70 -17.98
CA PHE A 82 6.43 -9.93 -16.57
C PHE A 82 7.44 -9.15 -15.73
N LEU A 83 7.10 -7.91 -15.38
CA LEU A 83 7.94 -7.07 -14.56
C LEU A 83 7.86 -7.54 -13.10
N THR A 84 9.04 -7.75 -12.55
CA THR A 84 9.27 -8.01 -11.13
C THR A 84 10.27 -6.99 -10.61
N PRO A 85 10.42 -6.84 -9.28
CA PRO A 85 11.45 -5.96 -8.71
C PRO A 85 12.87 -6.26 -9.23
N ASP A 86 13.16 -7.53 -9.54
CA ASP A 86 14.46 -7.96 -10.10
C ASP A 86 14.68 -7.56 -11.57
N SER A 87 13.64 -7.09 -12.25
CA SER A 87 13.72 -6.61 -13.63
C SER A 87 14.39 -5.22 -13.75
N PHE A 88 14.53 -4.48 -12.64
CA PHE A 88 15.13 -3.14 -12.65
C PHE A 88 16.65 -3.20 -12.56
N THR A 89 17.33 -2.54 -13.50
CA THR A 89 18.79 -2.45 -13.51
C THR A 89 19.31 -1.56 -12.39
N GLN A 90 20.59 -1.70 -12.05
CA GLN A 90 21.23 -0.83 -11.06
C GLN A 90 21.18 0.65 -11.46
N ASP A 91 21.26 0.96 -12.76
CA ASP A 91 21.13 2.34 -13.27
C ASP A 91 19.72 2.89 -13.07
N ALA A 92 18.68 2.07 -13.26
CA ALA A 92 17.30 2.45 -12.95
C ALA A 92 17.12 2.73 -11.46
N LEU A 93 17.67 1.89 -10.58
CA LEU A 93 17.62 2.11 -9.13
C LEU A 93 18.38 3.38 -8.71
N VAL A 94 19.55 3.66 -9.30
CA VAL A 94 20.26 4.93 -9.05
C VAL A 94 19.42 6.12 -9.50
N PHE A 95 18.77 6.01 -10.66
CA PHE A 95 17.88 7.06 -11.17
C PHE A 95 16.67 7.29 -10.27
N PHE A 96 15.99 6.23 -9.79
CA PHE A 96 14.87 6.34 -8.86
C PHE A 96 15.26 7.10 -7.59
N GLU A 97 16.42 6.80 -7.02
CA GLU A 97 16.95 7.49 -5.85
C GLU A 97 17.25 8.97 -6.14
N GLU A 98 17.76 9.28 -7.34
CA GLU A 98 18.08 10.66 -7.77
C GLU A 98 16.83 11.54 -7.88
N ILE A 99 15.72 10.98 -8.38
CA ILE A 99 14.47 11.74 -8.58
C ILE A 99 13.56 11.77 -7.35
N LEU A 100 13.73 10.84 -6.40
CA LEU A 100 12.85 10.69 -5.24
C LEU A 100 12.55 12.02 -4.49
N PRO A 101 13.52 12.95 -4.32
CA PRO A 101 13.27 14.23 -3.64
C PRO A 101 12.39 15.22 -4.42
N VAL A 102 12.19 15.02 -5.73
CA VAL A 102 11.43 15.93 -6.62
C VAL A 102 10.17 15.30 -7.21
N VAL A 103 9.85 14.05 -6.85
CA VAL A 103 8.58 13.44 -7.22
C VAL A 103 7.48 14.00 -6.32
N ASP A 104 6.48 14.67 -6.87
CA ASP A 104 5.38 15.24 -6.07
C ASP A 104 4.22 14.26 -5.86
N ASN A 105 4.00 13.35 -6.80
CA ASN A 105 2.94 12.36 -6.71
C ASN A 105 3.26 11.29 -5.64
N MET A 106 2.39 11.17 -4.64
CA MET A 106 2.63 10.27 -3.50
C MET A 106 2.59 8.78 -3.86
N TRP A 107 1.77 8.37 -4.84
CA TRP A 107 1.78 6.99 -5.34
C TRP A 107 3.13 6.63 -5.95
N LEU A 108 3.61 7.44 -6.89
CA LEU A 108 4.91 7.22 -7.53
C LEU A 108 6.05 7.28 -6.49
N LYS A 109 6.03 8.27 -5.59
CA LYS A 109 7.02 8.39 -4.51
C LYS A 109 7.07 7.14 -3.64
N ALA A 110 5.91 6.63 -3.22
CA ALA A 110 5.83 5.44 -2.38
C ALA A 110 6.43 4.22 -3.10
N ARG A 111 6.04 4.00 -4.36
CA ARG A 111 6.50 2.87 -5.17
C ARG A 111 8.01 2.88 -5.38
N LEU A 112 8.58 4.01 -5.78
CA LEU A 112 10.01 4.14 -6.01
C LEU A 112 10.80 3.90 -4.72
N ALA A 113 10.33 4.47 -3.61
CA ALA A 113 10.97 4.27 -2.31
C ALA A 113 10.91 2.81 -1.83
N ASP A 114 9.77 2.12 -1.99
CA ASP A 114 9.63 0.72 -1.58
C ASP A 114 10.45 -0.22 -2.48
N LEU A 115 10.52 0.04 -3.79
CA LEU A 115 11.42 -0.69 -4.70
C LEU A 115 12.90 -0.47 -4.33
N LEU A 116 13.30 0.74 -3.98
CA LEU A 116 14.67 1.03 -3.52
C LEU A 116 14.99 0.33 -2.20
N TRP A 117 14.02 0.23 -1.28
CA TRP A 117 14.15 -0.54 -0.06
C TRP A 117 14.30 -2.04 -0.33
N LEU A 118 13.50 -2.58 -1.26
CA LEU A 118 13.46 -4.00 -1.58
C LEU A 118 14.70 -4.47 -2.36
N CYS A 119 15.08 -3.74 -3.42
CA CYS A 119 16.08 -4.21 -4.38
C CYS A 119 17.53 -3.87 -3.98
N LYS A 120 17.77 -2.86 -3.14
CA LYS A 120 19.14 -2.52 -2.73
C LYS A 120 19.62 -3.44 -1.60
N LYS A 121 20.73 -4.15 -1.86
CA LYS A 121 21.37 -5.11 -0.92
C LYS A 121 21.64 -4.59 0.50
N LYS A 122 21.82 -3.27 0.69
CA LYS A 122 21.99 -2.63 2.00
C LYS A 122 20.84 -1.68 2.29
N GLY A 123 19.60 -2.21 2.23
CA GLY A 123 18.34 -1.48 2.36
C GLY A 123 18.46 -0.24 3.24
N ASN A 124 18.32 0.94 2.62
CA ASN A 124 18.37 2.20 3.35
C ASN A 124 17.02 2.38 4.07
N VAL A 125 17.06 2.40 5.40
CA VAL A 125 15.88 2.58 6.25
C VAL A 125 15.11 3.85 5.89
N ASP A 126 15.79 4.88 5.38
CA ASP A 126 15.13 6.12 4.96
C ASP A 126 14.22 5.91 3.75
N HIS A 127 14.54 4.99 2.82
CA HIS A 127 13.64 4.63 1.74
C HIS A 127 12.35 3.98 2.26
N ALA A 128 12.46 3.07 3.24
CA ALA A 128 11.28 2.48 3.85
C ALA A 128 10.41 3.53 4.57
N LYS A 129 11.03 4.50 5.26
CA LYS A 129 10.29 5.62 5.88
C LYS A 129 9.61 6.52 4.84
N ILE A 130 10.28 6.80 3.71
CA ILE A 130 9.69 7.59 2.62
C ILE A 130 8.49 6.85 2.02
N ALA A 131 8.62 5.54 1.80
CA ALA A 131 7.51 4.71 1.33
C ALA A 131 6.32 4.79 2.30
N VAL A 132 6.56 4.54 3.59
CA VAL A 132 5.52 4.63 4.63
C VAL A 132 4.85 5.99 4.65
N ASN A 133 5.63 7.08 4.73
CA ASN A 133 5.06 8.42 4.80
C ASN A 133 4.27 8.79 3.53
N ALA A 134 4.65 8.25 2.38
CA ALA A 134 3.94 8.47 1.13
C ALA A 134 2.63 7.65 1.07
N TYR A 135 2.67 6.36 1.40
CA TYR A 135 1.50 5.49 1.46
C TYR A 135 0.45 5.98 2.47
N ILE A 136 0.85 6.26 3.72
CA ILE A 136 -0.08 6.73 4.74
C ILE A 136 -0.70 8.09 4.39
N SER A 137 -0.11 8.88 3.48
CA SER A 137 -0.64 10.19 3.10
C SER A 137 -1.98 10.12 2.38
N HIS A 138 -2.32 8.97 1.79
CA HIS A 138 -3.60 8.76 1.13
C HIS A 138 -4.78 8.83 2.12
N SER A 139 -5.89 9.43 1.70
CA SER A 139 -7.14 9.40 2.46
C SER A 139 -7.69 7.98 2.49
N ILE A 140 -8.35 7.63 3.59
CA ILE A 140 -9.14 6.40 3.67
C ILE A 140 -10.59 6.77 3.34
N ASP A 141 -11.06 6.33 2.17
CA ASP A 141 -12.44 6.53 1.73
C ASP A 141 -12.97 5.32 0.95
N SER A 142 -14.29 5.19 0.83
CA SER A 142 -14.92 4.03 0.20
C SER A 142 -14.64 3.91 -1.30
N GLY A 143 -14.25 5.01 -1.96
CA GLY A 143 -13.92 5.01 -3.39
C GLY A 143 -12.51 4.48 -3.66
N ASN A 144 -11.59 4.62 -2.71
CA ASN A 144 -10.19 4.24 -2.89
C ASN A 144 -9.74 3.05 -2.03
N TRP A 145 -10.47 2.68 -0.98
CA TRP A 145 -9.96 1.74 0.02
C TRP A 145 -9.61 0.38 -0.57
N HIS A 146 -10.50 -0.14 -1.41
CA HIS A 146 -10.32 -1.40 -2.12
C HIS A 146 -9.53 -1.24 -3.43
N ILE A 147 -9.05 -0.03 -3.73
CA ILE A 147 -8.22 0.32 -4.89
C ILE A 147 -6.85 0.74 -4.37
N ASP A 148 -6.01 -0.27 -4.10
CA ASP A 148 -4.64 -0.17 -3.56
C ASP A 148 -4.48 0.38 -2.14
N VAL A 149 -5.35 1.26 -1.62
CA VAL A 149 -5.10 1.92 -0.32
C VAL A 149 -5.05 0.92 0.84
N SER A 150 -5.93 -0.08 0.88
CA SER A 150 -5.87 -1.15 1.89
C SER A 150 -4.54 -1.91 1.85
N ASP A 151 -4.05 -2.24 0.65
CA ASP A 151 -2.76 -2.94 0.48
C ASP A 151 -1.58 -2.06 0.87
N CYS A 152 -1.65 -0.75 0.58
CA CYS A 152 -0.66 0.23 1.02
C CYS A 152 -0.57 0.29 2.55
N PHE A 153 -1.72 0.38 3.23
CA PHE A 153 -1.77 0.38 4.69
C PHE A 153 -1.25 -0.93 5.28
N HIS A 154 -1.60 -2.07 4.69
CA HIS A 154 -1.05 -3.36 5.12
C HIS A 154 0.47 -3.38 4.96
N ARG A 155 1.00 -2.96 3.80
CA ARG A 155 2.45 -2.87 3.56
C ARG A 155 3.15 -1.95 4.56
N ASP A 156 2.54 -0.82 4.90
CA ASP A 156 3.09 0.13 5.87
C ASP A 156 3.21 -0.45 7.28
N ILE A 157 2.24 -1.26 7.69
CA ILE A 157 2.28 -1.98 8.98
C ILE A 157 3.51 -2.89 9.00
N ILE A 158 3.72 -3.68 7.94
CA ILE A 158 4.86 -4.58 7.82
C ILE A 158 6.19 -3.81 7.80
N LEU A 159 6.28 -2.73 7.02
CA LEU A 159 7.48 -1.89 6.94
C LEU A 159 7.80 -1.25 8.30
N CYS A 160 6.80 -0.64 8.96
CA CYS A 160 6.96 -0.02 10.27
C CYS A 160 7.48 -1.02 11.30
N LYS A 161 6.94 -2.25 11.32
CA LYS A 161 7.44 -3.31 12.21
C LYS A 161 8.89 -3.67 11.89
N LYS A 162 9.21 -3.89 10.61
CA LYS A 162 10.54 -4.33 10.16
C LYS A 162 11.64 -3.33 10.47
N ILE A 163 11.36 -2.04 10.37
CA ILE A 163 12.34 -0.97 10.64
C ILE A 163 12.16 -0.30 12.01
N ASN A 164 11.23 -0.79 12.84
CA ASN A 164 10.86 -0.20 14.13
C ASN A 164 10.48 1.30 14.05
N TYR A 165 9.71 1.69 13.04
CA TYR A 165 9.29 3.08 12.83
C TYR A 165 8.01 3.40 13.61
N LYS A 166 8.20 3.87 14.85
CA LYS A 166 7.12 4.11 15.82
C LYS A 166 6.17 5.24 15.41
N ASP A 167 6.69 6.31 14.81
CA ASP A 167 5.86 7.46 14.41
C ASP A 167 4.90 7.06 13.28
N GLY A 168 5.39 6.35 12.26
CA GLY A 168 4.55 5.77 11.21
C GLY A 168 3.50 4.81 11.76
N SER A 169 3.89 3.88 12.65
CA SER A 169 2.95 2.97 13.31
C SER A 169 1.85 3.71 14.08
N LYS A 170 2.19 4.81 14.77
CA LYS A 170 1.21 5.64 15.48
C LYS A 170 0.24 6.33 14.52
N GLU A 171 0.73 6.88 13.41
CA GLU A 171 -0.13 7.53 12.41
C GLU A 171 -1.07 6.53 11.74
N ILE A 172 -0.57 5.36 11.34
CA ILE A 172 -1.36 4.26 10.76
C ILE A 172 -2.50 3.88 11.71
N LYS A 173 -2.18 3.61 12.99
CA LYS A 173 -3.19 3.29 14.02
C LYS A 173 -4.26 4.35 14.13
N ASN A 174 -3.87 5.61 14.18
CA ASN A 174 -4.82 6.72 14.30
C ASN A 174 -5.74 6.81 13.09
N LYS A 175 -5.21 6.70 11.86
CA LYS A 175 -6.00 6.77 10.63
C LYS A 175 -6.96 5.59 10.50
N LEU A 176 -6.46 4.37 10.67
CA LEU A 176 -7.28 3.15 10.62
C LEU A 176 -8.39 3.19 11.67
N TYR A 177 -8.07 3.52 12.93
CA TYR A 177 -9.05 3.56 14.01
C TYR A 177 -10.10 4.65 13.79
N THR A 178 -9.69 5.84 13.35
CA THR A 178 -10.61 6.94 13.04
C THR A 178 -11.60 6.56 11.93
N SER A 179 -11.13 5.88 10.89
CA SER A 179 -12.01 5.38 9.81
C SER A 179 -12.89 4.23 10.28
N PHE A 180 -12.38 3.32 11.11
CA PHE A 180 -13.12 2.19 11.66
C PHE A 180 -14.29 2.63 12.57
N GLN A 181 -14.18 3.79 13.23
CA GLN A 181 -15.28 4.34 14.04
C GLN A 181 -16.46 4.85 13.22
N LYS A 182 -16.30 5.04 11.91
CA LYS A 182 -17.38 5.44 11.01
C LYS A 182 -18.15 4.19 10.58
N ASP A 183 -19.48 4.26 10.57
CA ASP A 183 -20.29 3.19 10.01
C ASP A 183 -20.12 3.21 8.47
N SER A 184 -19.32 2.29 7.96
CA SER A 184 -18.99 2.18 6.53
C SER A 184 -18.84 0.71 6.11
N PRO A 185 -19.00 0.38 4.81
CA PRO A 185 -18.76 -0.97 4.31
C PRO A 185 -17.34 -1.50 4.55
N MET A 186 -16.39 -0.60 4.81
CA MET A 186 -14.97 -0.91 5.02
C MET A 186 -14.66 -1.41 6.43
N CYS A 187 -15.60 -1.36 7.37
CA CYS A 187 -15.34 -1.66 8.78
C CYS A 187 -14.64 -3.00 8.99
N ARG A 188 -15.03 -4.05 8.26
CA ARG A 188 -14.40 -5.37 8.34
C ARG A 188 -12.92 -5.34 7.95
N SER A 189 -12.60 -4.81 6.78
CA SER A 189 -11.22 -4.80 6.27
C SER A 189 -10.32 -3.85 7.07
N LEU A 190 -10.87 -2.74 7.57
CA LEU A 190 -10.18 -1.87 8.53
C LEU A 190 -9.85 -2.62 9.83
N ALA A 191 -10.81 -3.39 10.37
CA ALA A 191 -10.58 -4.20 11.56
C ALA A 191 -9.52 -5.28 11.32
N GLN A 192 -9.53 -5.93 10.15
CA GLN A 192 -8.54 -6.94 9.80
C GLN A 192 -7.11 -6.38 9.85
N LEU A 193 -6.89 -5.16 9.36
CA LEU A 193 -5.58 -4.50 9.47
C LEU A 193 -5.27 -4.04 10.90
N LEU A 194 -6.27 -3.55 11.65
CA LEU A 194 -6.08 -3.16 13.06
C LEU A 194 -5.66 -4.34 13.93
N LEU A 195 -6.15 -5.54 13.65
CA LEU A 195 -5.88 -6.74 14.44
C LEU A 195 -4.58 -7.46 14.05
N LEU A 196 -3.85 -6.99 13.03
CA LEU A 196 -2.52 -7.52 12.69
C LEU A 196 -1.55 -7.39 13.88
N ASN A 197 -0.82 -8.46 14.15
CA ASN A 197 0.13 -8.53 15.27
C ASN A 197 1.27 -7.51 15.12
N GLU A 198 1.62 -7.19 13.88
CA GLU A 198 2.67 -6.24 13.51
C GLU A 198 2.35 -4.81 13.93
N LEU A 199 1.06 -4.45 14.05
CA LEU A 199 0.63 -3.09 14.39
C LEU A 199 0.72 -2.78 15.90
N ASP A 200 0.85 -3.82 16.72
CA ASP A 200 1.02 -3.72 18.19
C ASP A 200 -0.07 -2.83 18.82
N ILE A 201 -1.32 -3.29 18.72
CA ILE A 201 -2.47 -2.68 19.39
C ILE A 201 -2.63 -3.30 20.79
N LYS A 202 -2.87 -2.42 21.78
CA LYS A 202 -3.12 -2.81 23.17
C LYS A 202 -4.35 -3.72 23.29
N SER A 203 -4.32 -4.69 24.19
CA SER A 203 -5.43 -5.64 24.43
C SER A 203 -6.78 -4.97 24.65
N ASN A 204 -6.83 -3.92 25.48
CA ASN A 204 -8.08 -3.18 25.71
C ASN A 204 -8.65 -2.55 24.42
N CYS A 205 -7.80 -2.16 23.47
CA CYS A 205 -8.24 -1.67 22.16
C CYS A 205 -8.70 -2.83 21.26
N ARG A 206 -8.06 -4.00 21.32
CA ARG A 206 -8.51 -5.21 20.60
C ARG A 206 -9.91 -5.63 21.03
N VAL A 207 -10.18 -5.70 22.33
CA VAL A 207 -11.52 -5.95 22.88
C VAL A 207 -12.57 -4.97 22.34
N ASN A 208 -12.23 -3.67 22.27
CA ASN A 208 -13.15 -2.67 21.71
C ASN A 208 -13.43 -2.89 20.21
N ILE A 209 -12.42 -3.32 19.44
CA ILE A 209 -12.58 -3.65 18.01
C ILE A 209 -13.51 -4.86 17.86
N VAL A 210 -13.26 -5.93 18.63
CA VAL A 210 -14.06 -7.17 18.63
C VAL A 210 -15.52 -6.87 19.00
N ASN A 211 -15.76 -6.12 20.08
CA ASN A 211 -17.12 -5.76 20.49
C ASN A 211 -17.87 -4.96 19.40
N ARG A 212 -17.16 -4.06 18.69
CA ARG A 212 -17.74 -3.32 17.57
C ARG A 212 -18.02 -4.23 16.38
N LEU A 213 -17.16 -5.19 16.05
CA LEU A 213 -17.42 -6.19 15.01
C LEU A 213 -18.69 -6.99 15.31
N ILE A 214 -18.85 -7.46 16.54
CA ILE A 214 -20.06 -8.19 16.98
C ILE A 214 -21.30 -7.31 16.82
N THR A 215 -21.24 -6.05 17.26
CA THR A 215 -22.35 -5.10 17.14
C THR A 215 -22.75 -4.86 15.68
N LEU A 216 -21.77 -4.72 14.78
CA LEU A 216 -22.03 -4.53 13.34
C LEU A 216 -22.59 -5.80 12.70
N GLY A 217 -22.07 -6.97 13.05
CA GLY A 217 -22.61 -8.26 12.61
C GLY A 217 -24.06 -8.47 13.03
N GLN A 218 -24.41 -8.12 14.28
CA GLN A 218 -25.79 -8.18 14.79
C GLN A 218 -26.72 -7.27 13.98
N LYS A 219 -26.32 -6.01 13.74
CA LYS A 219 -27.09 -5.07 12.91
C LYS A 219 -27.34 -5.61 11.49
N LEU A 220 -26.32 -6.22 10.87
CA LEU A 220 -26.46 -6.83 9.54
C LEU A 220 -27.45 -8.00 9.57
N SER A 221 -27.33 -8.88 10.56
CA SER A 221 -28.24 -10.01 10.75
C SER A 221 -29.69 -9.57 10.98
N GLU A 222 -29.92 -8.57 11.83
CA GLU A 222 -31.24 -7.98 12.07
C GLU A 222 -31.84 -7.33 10.81
N SER A 223 -30.99 -6.81 9.93
CA SER A 223 -31.40 -6.25 8.63
C SER A 223 -31.64 -7.31 7.54
N GLY A 224 -31.39 -8.59 7.82
CA GLY A 224 -31.53 -9.71 6.88
C GLY A 224 -30.29 -10.00 6.03
N ASP A 225 -29.20 -9.26 6.19
CA ASP A 225 -27.91 -9.53 5.56
C ASP A 225 -27.08 -10.53 6.37
N TYR A 226 -27.53 -11.79 6.33
CA TYR A 226 -26.87 -12.87 7.06
C TYR A 226 -25.46 -13.16 6.52
N LEU A 227 -25.27 -13.11 5.20
CA LEU A 227 -23.97 -13.37 4.58
C LEU A 227 -22.94 -12.32 5.01
N GLY A 228 -23.32 -11.04 4.96
CA GLY A 228 -22.48 -9.96 5.46
C GLY A 228 -22.19 -10.08 6.95
N SER A 229 -23.14 -10.58 7.76
CA SER A 229 -22.95 -10.74 9.21
C SER A 229 -21.91 -11.80 9.59
N ILE A 230 -21.85 -12.93 8.86
CA ILE A 230 -20.92 -14.04 9.13
C ILE A 230 -19.48 -13.55 9.12
N ASP A 231 -19.16 -12.75 8.12
CA ASP A 231 -17.83 -12.20 7.90
C ASP A 231 -17.28 -11.34 9.06
N TYR A 232 -18.18 -10.69 9.82
CA TYR A 232 -17.83 -9.93 11.02
C TYR A 232 -17.68 -10.83 12.24
N PHE A 233 -18.55 -11.83 12.40
CA PHE A 233 -18.49 -12.78 13.50
C PHE A 233 -17.25 -13.68 13.41
N ASP A 234 -16.90 -14.16 12.21
CA ASP A 234 -15.72 -14.98 11.98
C ASP A 234 -14.44 -14.24 12.37
N LEU A 235 -14.35 -12.95 12.03
CA LEU A 235 -13.19 -12.12 12.40
C LEU A 235 -13.12 -11.89 13.92
N ALA A 236 -14.26 -11.66 14.57
CA ALA A 236 -14.35 -11.50 16.02
C ALA A 236 -13.97 -12.79 16.77
N GLU A 237 -14.50 -13.94 16.33
CA GLU A 237 -14.23 -15.24 16.94
C GLU A 237 -12.76 -15.64 16.78
N LYS A 238 -12.18 -15.41 15.59
CA LYS A 238 -10.75 -15.66 15.34
C LYS A 238 -9.87 -14.90 16.31
N GLU A 239 -10.19 -13.63 16.58
CA GLU A 239 -9.41 -12.80 17.49
C GLU A 239 -9.52 -13.28 18.95
N GLN A 240 -10.72 -13.66 19.39
CA GLN A 240 -10.93 -14.19 20.75
C GLN A 240 -10.14 -15.49 20.99
N LYS A 241 -10.13 -16.41 20.02
CA LYS A 241 -9.34 -17.65 20.11
C LYS A 241 -7.85 -17.39 20.23
N ASN A 242 -7.33 -16.39 19.51
CA ASN A 242 -5.91 -16.01 19.60
C ASN A 242 -5.55 -15.50 21.01
N GLU A 243 -6.45 -14.76 21.67
CA GLU A 243 -6.23 -14.30 23.04
C GLU A 243 -6.22 -15.49 24.02
N ASP A 244 -7.20 -16.39 23.95
CA ASP A 244 -7.30 -17.57 24.82
C ASP A 244 -6.07 -18.50 24.69
N GLU A 245 -5.60 -18.74 23.47
CA GLU A 245 -4.38 -19.53 23.22
C GLU A 245 -3.13 -18.86 23.80
N SER A 246 -3.04 -17.53 23.70
CA SER A 246 -1.92 -16.77 24.25
C SER A 246 -1.90 -16.81 25.79
N GLU A 247 -3.06 -16.75 26.44
CA GLU A 247 -3.19 -16.88 27.90
C GLU A 247 -2.89 -18.31 28.37
N GLY A 248 -3.36 -19.32 27.63
CA GLY A 248 -3.06 -20.73 27.89
C GLY A 248 -1.57 -21.06 27.79
N LEU A 249 -0.86 -20.52 26.79
CA LEU A 249 0.60 -20.66 26.65
C LEU A 249 1.36 -19.96 27.79
N ASN A 250 0.90 -18.79 28.23
CA ASN A 250 1.51 -18.09 29.36
C ASN A 250 1.34 -18.83 30.70
N CYS A 251 0.28 -19.62 30.85
CA CYS A 251 0.05 -20.46 32.04
C CYS A 251 0.94 -21.72 32.09
N LEU A 252 1.54 -22.12 30.96
CA LEU A 252 2.46 -23.28 30.88
C LEU A 252 3.93 -22.90 31.08
N LEU A 253 4.23 -21.61 31.24
CA LEU A 253 5.59 -21.07 31.45
C LEU A 253 5.92 -20.79 32.92
N PHE A 254 5.08 -21.24 33.87
CA PHE A 254 5.29 -21.15 35.32
C PHE A 254 5.44 -22.52 35.97
#